data_AF-A0A358QJX7-F1
#
_entry.id   AF-A0A358QJX7-F1
#
_cell.length_a   1.000
_cell.length_b   1.000
_cell.length_c   1.000
_cell.angle_alpha   90.00
_cell.angle_beta   90.00
_cell.angle_gamma   90.00
#
_symmetry.space_group_name_H-M   'P 1'
#
loop_
_entity.id
_entity.type
_entity.pdbx_description
1 polymer ?
#
loop_
_entity_poly.entity_id
_entity_poly.type
_entity_poly.pdbx_seq_one_letter_code
_entity_poly.pdbx_strand_id
1 'polypeptide(L)'
;MLSIYITGRDLVELPMRAGQFFKFRFLTRELWWQVHPFSLSAAPNGRHLRITVKQVGDYTRSLSGLRPGTRVILDGPHGIFTSVRRRKPRALLIAGGIGITPLRALIEEMPQRKNSVTLLYRARTWDDVLFRDELDQLVAARGGVVHYIVGRRGREVHPQPLAPGFLARSVPDLKERDVFVCGPREMVGEVLGSLRALRVPPAQVHCERFAFLT
;
A
#
# COMPACT_ATOMS: atom_id res chain seq x y z
N MET A 1 -1.84 11.80 10.75
CA MET A 1 -1.71 11.31 9.36
C MET A 1 -2.06 12.47 8.44
N LEU A 2 -1.46 12.56 7.27
CA LEU A 2 -1.73 13.63 6.31
C LEU A 2 -1.79 13.06 4.89
N SER A 3 -2.84 13.39 4.14
CA SER A 3 -2.89 13.17 2.69
C SER A 3 -2.60 14.48 1.96
N ILE A 4 -1.69 14.43 0.99
CA ILE A 4 -1.28 15.58 0.19
C ILE A 4 -1.70 15.30 -1.26
N TYR A 5 -2.39 16.27 -1.84
CA TYR A 5 -2.84 16.25 -3.23
C TYR A 5 -1.95 17.18 -4.04
N ILE A 6 -1.37 16.65 -5.11
CA ILE A 6 -0.45 17.38 -5.99
C ILE A 6 -1.08 17.48 -7.36
N THR A 7 -1.23 18.71 -7.85
CA THR A 7 -1.65 19.01 -9.23
C THR A 7 -0.47 19.55 -10.03
N GLY A 8 -0.51 19.41 -11.35
CA GLY A 8 0.54 19.89 -12.24
C GLY A 8 0.05 19.99 -13.68
N ARG A 9 0.89 20.55 -14.55
CA ARG A 9 0.70 20.48 -15.99
C ARG A 9 1.07 19.07 -16.48
N ASP A 10 0.34 18.59 -17.47
CA ASP A 10 0.66 17.36 -18.23
C ASP A 10 0.82 16.09 -17.36
N LEU A 11 0.15 16.05 -16.19
CA LEU A 11 0.13 14.84 -15.34
C LEU A 11 -0.43 13.62 -16.07
N VAL A 12 -1.27 13.83 -17.07
CA VAL A 12 -1.83 12.76 -17.93
C VAL A 12 -0.78 12.11 -18.82
N GLU A 13 0.30 12.83 -19.15
CA GLU A 13 1.37 12.34 -20.04
C GLU A 13 2.41 11.50 -19.28
N LEU A 14 2.44 11.60 -17.94
CA LEU A 14 3.33 10.79 -17.12
C LEU A 14 2.84 9.33 -17.10
N PRO A 15 3.66 8.34 -17.49
CA PRO A 15 3.27 6.93 -17.55
C PRO A 15 3.25 6.31 -16.14
N MET A 16 2.29 6.74 -15.32
CA MET A 16 2.17 6.36 -13.92
C MET A 16 1.27 5.16 -13.73
N ARG A 17 1.64 4.28 -12.80
CA ARG A 17 0.85 3.11 -12.40
C ARG A 17 0.63 3.08 -10.90
N ALA A 18 -0.48 2.48 -10.48
CA ALA A 18 -0.69 2.27 -9.06
C ALA A 18 0.39 1.35 -8.49
N GLY A 19 0.75 1.61 -7.23
CA GLY A 19 1.82 0.93 -6.51
C GLY A 19 3.22 1.48 -6.79
N GLN A 20 3.38 2.45 -7.70
CA GLN A 20 4.63 3.20 -7.87
C GLN A 20 4.79 4.29 -6.80
N PHE A 21 6.03 4.77 -6.67
CA PHE A 21 6.39 5.88 -5.81
C PHE A 21 7.17 6.95 -6.57
N PHE A 22 7.22 8.14 -5.99
CA PHE A 22 8.04 9.23 -6.47
C PHE A 22 8.90 9.73 -5.33
N LYS A 23 10.02 10.38 -5.67
CA LYS A 23 10.76 11.19 -4.73
C LYS A 23 10.20 12.61 -4.76
N PHE A 24 9.83 13.12 -3.60
CA PHE A 24 9.20 14.43 -3.44
C PHE A 24 10.17 15.41 -2.77
N ARG A 25 10.26 16.61 -3.36
CA ARG A 25 10.98 17.75 -2.79
C ARG A 25 10.06 18.94 -2.69
N PHE A 26 9.53 19.18 -1.49
CA PHE A 26 8.64 20.32 -1.23
C PHE A 26 9.45 21.60 -1.07
N LEU A 27 9.11 22.63 -1.85
CA LEU A 27 9.84 23.89 -1.90
C LEU A 27 9.35 24.86 -0.82
N THR A 28 9.73 24.55 0.42
CA THR A 28 9.58 25.43 1.59
C THR A 28 10.97 25.76 2.15
N ARG A 29 11.06 26.81 2.98
CA ARG A 29 12.34 27.24 3.57
C ARG A 29 12.99 26.11 4.39
N GLU A 30 12.19 25.25 5.01
CA GLU A 30 12.65 24.18 5.91
C GLU A 30 12.87 22.83 5.22
N LEU A 31 12.34 22.63 4.00
CA LEU A 31 12.31 21.31 3.35
C LEU A 31 12.96 21.27 1.97
N TRP A 32 13.35 22.42 1.39
CA TRP A 32 13.79 22.48 -0.02
C TRP A 32 15.03 21.63 -0.34
N TRP A 33 15.85 21.28 0.66
CA TRP A 33 17.03 20.42 0.50
C TRP A 33 16.73 18.93 0.69
N GLN A 34 15.55 18.57 1.21
CA GLN A 34 15.20 17.19 1.53
C GLN A 34 14.41 16.54 0.41
N VAL A 35 14.76 15.30 0.09
CA VAL A 35 14.08 14.48 -0.92
C VAL A 35 13.70 13.16 -0.29
N HIS A 36 12.40 12.85 -0.28
CA HIS A 36 11.88 11.64 0.36
C HIS A 36 10.96 10.85 -0.57
N PRO A 37 11.06 9.50 -0.58
CA PRO A 37 10.19 8.66 -1.38
C PRO A 37 8.81 8.52 -0.74
N PHE A 38 7.75 8.68 -1.53
CA PHE A 38 6.37 8.38 -1.13
C PHE A 38 5.63 7.61 -2.22
N SER A 39 5.03 6.49 -1.85
CA SER A 39 4.15 5.73 -2.75
C SER A 39 2.84 6.49 -3.00
N LEU A 40 2.34 6.39 -4.23
CA LEU A 40 1.01 6.88 -4.54
C LEU A 40 -0.02 6.10 -3.72
N SER A 41 -0.94 6.86 -3.11
CA SER A 41 -2.05 6.34 -2.29
C SER A 41 -3.40 6.42 -3.01
N ALA A 42 -3.42 6.84 -4.26
CA ALA A 42 -4.55 6.72 -5.18
C ALA A 42 -4.02 6.32 -6.57
N ALA A 43 -4.84 5.64 -7.35
CA ALA A 43 -4.54 5.34 -8.74
C ALA A 43 -4.41 6.66 -9.53
N PRO A 44 -3.42 6.77 -10.43
CA PRO A 44 -3.29 7.93 -11.31
C PRO A 44 -4.57 8.17 -12.11
N ASN A 45 -5.08 9.39 -12.07
CA ASN A 45 -6.33 9.79 -12.74
C ASN A 45 -6.13 10.95 -13.74
N GLY A 46 -4.87 11.31 -14.03
CA GLY A 46 -4.50 12.42 -14.90
C GLY A 46 -4.75 13.82 -14.34
N ARG A 47 -5.44 13.95 -13.19
CA ARG A 47 -5.80 15.25 -12.58
C ARG A 47 -4.94 15.61 -11.38
N HIS A 48 -4.63 14.63 -10.54
CA HIS A 48 -3.80 14.83 -9.36
C HIS A 48 -3.10 13.55 -8.93
N LEU A 49 -2.01 13.72 -8.19
CA LEU A 49 -1.37 12.66 -7.40
C LEU A 49 -1.83 12.77 -5.95
N ARG A 50 -1.99 11.64 -5.28
CA ARG A 50 -2.25 11.60 -3.84
C ARG A 50 -1.17 10.81 -3.15
N ILE A 51 -0.44 11.43 -2.23
CA ILE A 51 0.39 10.71 -1.27
C ILE A 51 -0.23 10.79 0.12
N THR A 52 0.08 9.83 0.95
CA THR A 52 -0.36 9.82 2.34
C THR A 52 0.80 9.45 3.24
N VAL A 53 1.01 10.26 4.26
CA VAL A 53 2.17 10.19 5.13
C VAL A 53 1.74 9.94 6.57
N LYS A 54 2.36 8.93 7.19
CA LYS A 54 2.33 8.75 8.64
C LYS A 54 3.47 9.56 9.25
N GLN A 55 3.15 10.38 10.25
CA GLN A 55 4.12 11.23 10.93
C GLN A 55 4.93 10.40 11.93
N VAL A 56 6.13 9.99 11.54
CA VAL A 56 7.02 9.13 12.35
C VAL A 56 8.39 9.77 12.63
N GLY A 57 8.86 10.67 11.78
CA GLY A 57 10.11 11.43 11.94
C GLY A 57 9.93 12.93 11.67
N ASP A 58 10.98 13.70 11.90
CA ASP A 58 10.94 15.17 11.85
C ASP A 58 10.48 15.68 10.49
N TYR A 59 11.01 15.11 9.40
CA TYR A 59 10.56 15.45 8.05
C TYR A 59 9.06 15.22 7.89
N THR A 60 8.57 14.00 8.17
CA THR A 60 7.14 13.67 8.01
C THR A 60 6.22 14.50 8.91
N ARG A 61 6.68 14.92 10.11
CA ARG A 61 5.94 15.84 10.99
C ARG A 61 5.84 17.23 10.37
N SER A 62 6.95 17.75 9.84
CA SER A 62 7.03 19.08 9.23
C SER A 62 6.09 19.26 8.02
N LEU A 63 5.74 18.17 7.32
CA LEU A 63 4.79 18.20 6.20
C LEU A 63 3.40 18.72 6.59
N SER A 64 3.02 18.69 7.87
CA SER A 64 1.78 19.30 8.35
C SER A 64 1.74 20.83 8.20
N GLY A 65 2.91 21.47 8.09
CA GLY A 65 3.02 22.90 7.83
C GLY A 65 2.89 23.28 6.35
N LEU A 66 2.76 22.32 5.44
CA LEU A 66 2.57 22.61 4.02
C LEU A 66 1.26 23.34 3.79
N ARG A 67 1.31 24.40 2.98
CA ARG A 67 0.14 25.17 2.59
C ARG A 67 -0.26 24.82 1.15
N PRO A 68 -1.57 24.80 0.83
CA PRO A 68 -1.98 24.75 -0.57
C PRO A 68 -1.25 25.82 -1.40
N GLY A 69 -0.76 25.44 -2.57
CA GLY A 69 0.09 26.29 -3.41
C GLY A 69 1.60 26.12 -3.22
N THR A 70 2.05 25.39 -2.19
CA THR A 70 3.47 25.02 -2.08
C THR A 70 3.91 24.22 -3.31
N ARG A 71 4.96 24.70 -3.98
CA ARG A 71 5.54 24.02 -5.14
C ARG A 71 6.28 22.76 -4.69
N VAL A 72 6.25 21.72 -5.52
CA VAL A 72 6.93 20.45 -5.29
C VAL A 72 7.63 20.01 -6.56
N ILE A 73 8.81 19.44 -6.41
CA ILE A 73 9.55 18.78 -7.49
C ILE A 73 9.44 17.27 -7.28
N LEU A 74 9.16 16.57 -8.38
CA LEU A 74 8.95 15.13 -8.41
C LEU A 74 10.06 14.48 -9.25
N ASP A 75 10.62 13.39 -8.75
CA ASP A 75 11.48 12.48 -9.51
C ASP A 75 10.84 11.08 -9.51
N GLY A 76 10.56 10.54 -10.70
CA GLY A 76 9.87 9.27 -10.93
C GLY A 76 9.08 9.20 -12.24
N PRO A 77 8.21 8.20 -12.44
CA PRO A 77 7.82 7.19 -11.45
C PRO A 77 8.92 6.15 -11.20
N HIS A 78 9.00 5.68 -9.95
CA HIS A 78 9.87 4.59 -9.50
C HIS A 78 9.05 3.39 -9.01
N GLY A 79 9.68 2.22 -8.96
CA GLY A 79 9.08 1.01 -8.40
C GLY A 79 8.43 0.11 -9.44
N ILE A 80 8.54 -1.20 -9.18
CA ILE A 80 8.04 -2.28 -10.03
C ILE A 80 6.79 -2.96 -9.45
N PHE A 81 6.33 -2.51 -8.29
CA PHE A 81 5.23 -3.07 -7.53
C PHE A 81 3.88 -2.63 -8.09
N THR A 82 3.59 -3.01 -9.34
CA THR A 82 2.42 -2.52 -10.10
C THR A 82 1.43 -3.62 -10.44
N SER A 83 0.19 -3.21 -10.70
CA SER A 83 -0.92 -4.11 -11.10
C SER A 83 -0.65 -4.83 -12.44
N VAL A 84 0.23 -4.27 -13.28
CA VAL A 84 0.67 -4.85 -14.57
C VAL A 84 1.39 -6.19 -14.39
N ARG A 85 2.01 -6.43 -13.22
CA ARG A 85 2.67 -7.72 -12.93
C ARG A 85 1.69 -8.84 -12.62
N ARG A 86 0.40 -8.51 -12.45
CA ARG A 86 -0.64 -9.48 -12.16
C ARG A 86 -0.82 -10.42 -13.36
N ARG A 87 -0.69 -11.72 -13.10
CA ARG A 87 -0.89 -12.82 -14.05
C ARG A 87 -2.25 -13.48 -13.87
N LYS A 88 -2.89 -13.30 -12.71
CA LYS A 88 -4.15 -13.94 -12.34
C LYS A 88 -5.30 -12.95 -12.29
N PRO A 89 -6.54 -13.39 -12.49
CA PRO A 89 -7.70 -12.50 -12.42
C PRO A 89 -8.06 -12.07 -10.99
N ARG A 90 -7.52 -12.77 -9.98
CA ARG A 90 -7.75 -12.49 -8.56
C ARG A 90 -6.44 -12.11 -7.87
N ALA A 91 -6.52 -11.27 -6.85
CA ALA A 91 -5.40 -10.84 -6.05
C ALA A 91 -5.70 -11.00 -4.55
N LEU A 92 -4.65 -11.31 -3.80
CA LEU A 92 -4.57 -11.17 -2.35
C LEU A 92 -3.58 -10.02 -2.06
N LEU A 93 -4.04 -9.00 -1.36
CA LEU A 93 -3.21 -7.89 -0.91
C LEU A 93 -3.01 -8.01 0.60
N ILE A 94 -1.76 -7.91 1.06
CA ILE A 94 -1.39 -8.03 2.47
C ILE A 94 -0.61 -6.78 2.87
N ALA A 95 -1.25 -5.91 3.66
CA ALA A 95 -0.71 -4.63 4.09
C ALA A 95 -0.28 -4.63 5.56
N GLY A 96 0.81 -3.94 5.87
CA GLY A 96 1.23 -3.61 7.23
C GLY A 96 1.40 -2.11 7.42
N GLY A 97 0.63 -1.51 8.34
CA GLY A 97 0.73 -0.09 8.69
C GLY A 97 0.62 0.82 7.46
N ILE A 98 1.63 1.68 7.23
CA ILE A 98 1.65 2.62 6.10
C ILE A 98 1.79 1.94 4.74
N GLY A 99 2.22 0.67 4.69
CA GLY A 99 2.32 -0.07 3.43
C GLY A 99 0.99 -0.37 2.74
N ILE A 100 -0.12 0.01 3.36
CA ILE A 100 -1.42 0.08 2.71
C ILE A 100 -1.47 1.12 1.57
N THR A 101 -0.61 2.14 1.56
CA THR A 101 -0.67 3.22 0.54
C THR A 101 -0.55 2.71 -0.89
N PRO A 102 0.50 1.96 -1.30
CA PRO A 102 0.55 1.41 -2.65
C PRO A 102 -0.56 0.38 -2.89
N LEU A 103 -0.96 -0.41 -1.89
CA LEU A 103 -2.02 -1.41 -2.05
C LEU A 103 -3.39 -0.79 -2.30
N ARG A 104 -3.72 0.33 -1.64
CA ARG A 104 -4.98 1.04 -1.86
C ARG A 104 -5.04 1.65 -3.27
N ALA A 105 -3.92 2.17 -3.78
CA ALA A 105 -3.84 2.59 -5.18
C ALA A 105 -4.02 1.39 -6.12
N LEU A 106 -3.36 0.25 -5.82
CA LEU A 106 -3.47 -0.95 -6.63
C LEU A 106 -4.89 -1.49 -6.69
N ILE A 107 -5.60 -1.54 -5.56
CA ILE A 107 -7.00 -1.96 -5.53
C ILE A 107 -7.80 -1.09 -6.49
N GLU A 108 -7.66 0.24 -6.42
CA GLU A 108 -8.40 1.17 -7.29
C GLU A 108 -8.14 0.96 -8.80
N GLU A 109 -6.92 0.59 -9.21
CA GLU A 109 -6.61 0.27 -10.62
C GLU A 109 -7.09 -1.14 -11.04
N MET A 110 -7.34 -2.06 -10.10
CA MET A 110 -7.80 -3.42 -10.44
C MET A 110 -9.22 -3.40 -11.03
N PRO A 111 -9.54 -4.28 -12.00
CA PRO A 111 -10.87 -4.33 -12.60
C PRO A 111 -11.93 -4.71 -11.56
N GLN A 112 -13.10 -4.09 -11.69
CA GLN A 112 -14.31 -4.45 -10.94
C GLN A 112 -14.84 -5.79 -11.45
N ARG A 113 -14.43 -6.87 -10.79
CA ARG A 113 -14.86 -8.24 -11.07
C ARG A 113 -15.15 -8.91 -9.74
N LYS A 114 -16.23 -9.67 -9.66
CA LYS A 114 -16.62 -10.38 -8.43
C LYS A 114 -15.47 -11.25 -7.90
N ASN A 115 -15.23 -11.15 -6.59
CA ASN A 115 -14.18 -11.89 -5.88
C ASN A 115 -12.77 -11.69 -6.46
N SER A 116 -12.49 -10.51 -7.04
CA SER A 116 -11.17 -10.24 -7.61
C SER A 116 -10.14 -9.78 -6.59
N VAL A 117 -10.57 -9.33 -5.41
CA VAL A 117 -9.67 -8.79 -4.37
C VAL A 117 -9.99 -9.35 -3.00
N THR A 118 -8.96 -9.81 -2.29
CA THR A 118 -9.00 -10.01 -0.84
C THR A 118 -7.90 -9.17 -0.21
N LEU A 119 -8.22 -8.42 0.85
CA LEU A 119 -7.25 -7.59 1.57
C LEU A 119 -7.08 -8.11 3.00
N LEU A 120 -5.85 -8.41 3.41
CA LEU A 120 -5.47 -8.59 4.81
C LEU A 120 -4.70 -7.34 5.26
N TYR A 121 -5.23 -6.60 6.23
CA TYR A 121 -4.60 -5.36 6.68
C TYR A 121 -4.22 -5.42 8.17
N ARG A 122 -2.92 -5.49 8.45
CA ARG A 122 -2.34 -5.50 9.79
C ARG A 122 -2.07 -4.09 10.30
N ALA A 123 -2.67 -3.73 11.43
CA ALA A 123 -2.46 -2.48 12.16
C ALA A 123 -2.36 -2.72 13.68
N ARG A 124 -1.68 -1.85 14.43
CA ARG A 124 -1.49 -2.05 15.88
C ARG A 124 -2.78 -1.76 16.65
N THR A 125 -3.46 -0.70 16.27
CA THR A 125 -4.73 -0.23 16.83
C THR A 125 -5.69 0.14 15.70
N TRP A 126 -6.97 0.35 16.01
CA TRP A 126 -7.94 0.83 15.02
C TRP A 126 -7.60 2.24 14.53
N ASP A 127 -7.00 3.09 15.38
CA ASP A 127 -6.51 4.42 15.01
C ASP A 127 -5.35 4.38 14.02
N ASP A 128 -4.66 3.24 13.91
CA ASP A 128 -3.60 3.02 12.92
C ASP A 128 -4.14 2.53 11.55
N VAL A 129 -5.43 2.19 11.44
CA VAL A 129 -6.05 1.71 10.20
C VAL A 129 -6.31 2.90 9.28
N LEU A 130 -5.56 2.96 8.18
CA LEU A 130 -5.71 4.02 7.19
C LEU A 130 -6.75 3.65 6.13
N PHE A 131 -7.49 4.66 5.66
CA PHE A 131 -8.43 4.54 4.54
C PHE A 131 -9.56 3.53 4.73
N ARG A 132 -9.97 3.23 5.96
CA ARG A 132 -10.95 2.17 6.24
C ARG A 132 -12.17 2.21 5.30
N ASP A 133 -12.86 3.35 5.25
CA ASP A 133 -14.07 3.50 4.43
C ASP A 133 -13.77 3.37 2.93
N GLU A 134 -12.65 3.94 2.45
CA GLU A 134 -12.23 3.81 1.05
C GLU A 134 -11.90 2.35 0.70
N LEU A 135 -11.21 1.63 1.58
CA LEU A 135 -10.83 0.23 1.37
C LEU A 135 -12.06 -0.66 1.34
N ASP A 136 -12.98 -0.46 2.27
CA ASP A 136 -14.23 -1.22 2.34
C ASP A 136 -15.03 -1.01 1.04
N GLN A 137 -15.17 0.24 0.58
CA GLN A 137 -15.85 0.56 -0.69
C GLN A 137 -15.13 -0.04 -1.91
N LEU A 138 -13.81 0.16 -2.02
CA LEU A 138 -13.03 -0.30 -3.16
C LEU A 138 -13.01 -1.83 -3.28
N VAL A 139 -12.93 -2.53 -2.14
CA VAL A 139 -12.94 -3.99 -2.11
C VAL A 139 -14.35 -4.54 -2.33
N ALA A 140 -15.39 -3.91 -1.78
CA ALA A 140 -16.78 -4.28 -2.04
C ALA A 140 -17.14 -4.13 -3.53
N ALA A 141 -16.69 -3.05 -4.20
CA ALA A 141 -16.87 -2.85 -5.64
C ALA A 141 -16.19 -3.95 -6.50
N ARG A 142 -15.32 -4.77 -5.89
CA ARG A 142 -14.63 -5.92 -6.51
C ARG A 142 -15.17 -7.25 -5.98
N GLY A 143 -16.35 -7.24 -5.35
CA GLY A 143 -16.99 -8.40 -4.72
C GLY A 143 -16.04 -9.14 -3.77
N GLY A 144 -15.13 -8.40 -3.14
CA GLY A 144 -14.05 -8.91 -2.31
C GLY A 144 -14.35 -8.81 -0.82
N VAL A 145 -13.34 -9.11 0.00
CA VAL A 145 -13.41 -9.01 1.46
C VAL A 145 -12.17 -8.33 2.02
N VAL A 146 -12.37 -7.49 3.05
CA VAL A 146 -11.29 -6.91 3.86
C VAL A 146 -11.26 -7.61 5.21
N HIS A 147 -10.08 -8.10 5.61
CA HIS A 147 -9.81 -8.62 6.94
C HIS A 147 -8.87 -7.66 7.67
N TYR A 148 -9.43 -6.88 8.58
CA TYR A 148 -8.66 -6.04 9.48
C TYR A 148 -8.09 -6.88 10.62
N ILE A 149 -6.76 -6.96 10.67
CA ILE A 149 -6.03 -7.69 11.70
C ILE A 149 -5.44 -6.65 12.64
N VAL A 150 -6.23 -6.25 13.64
CA VAL A 150 -5.87 -5.20 14.60
C VAL A 150 -5.40 -5.83 15.91
N GLY A 151 -4.30 -5.32 16.46
CA GLY A 151 -3.76 -5.78 17.74
C GLY A 151 -2.24 -5.64 17.83
N ARG A 152 -1.67 -5.85 19.01
CA ARG A 152 -0.21 -5.91 19.19
C ARG A 152 0.26 -7.36 19.04
N ARG A 153 1.48 -7.55 18.53
CA ARG A 153 2.11 -8.88 18.42
C ARG A 153 2.08 -9.59 19.79
N GLY A 154 1.57 -10.82 19.83
CA GLY A 154 1.44 -11.59 21.07
C GLY A 154 0.22 -11.25 21.95
N ARG A 155 -0.63 -10.31 21.52
CA ARG A 155 -1.95 -10.02 22.10
C ARG A 155 -3.04 -10.00 21.02
N GLU A 156 -2.84 -10.75 19.95
CA GLU A 156 -3.80 -10.83 18.86
C GLU A 156 -5.00 -11.70 19.23
N VAL A 157 -6.19 -11.27 18.81
CA VAL A 157 -7.43 -12.08 18.92
C VAL A 157 -7.30 -13.39 18.11
N HIS A 158 -6.50 -13.36 17.04
CA HIS A 158 -6.15 -14.54 16.26
C HIS A 158 -4.70 -14.95 16.54
N PRO A 159 -4.44 -16.20 16.97
CA PRO A 159 -3.08 -16.69 17.12
C PRO A 159 -2.39 -16.70 15.75
N GLN A 160 -1.29 -15.96 15.62
CA GLN A 160 -0.43 -15.88 14.44
C GLN A 160 -1.16 -15.48 13.14
N PRO A 161 -1.57 -14.21 13.01
CA PRO A 161 -2.54 -13.80 11.99
C PRO A 161 -1.98 -13.70 10.55
N LEU A 162 -0.78 -14.21 10.29
CA LEU A 162 -0.18 -14.33 8.95
C LEU A 162 0.54 -15.68 8.77
N ALA A 163 0.36 -16.61 9.71
CA ALA A 163 0.89 -17.97 9.62
C ALA A 163 0.21 -18.79 8.51
N PRO A 164 0.83 -19.90 8.05
CA PRO A 164 0.30 -20.72 6.96
C PRO A 164 -1.16 -21.14 7.18
N GLY A 165 -1.49 -21.61 8.38
CA GLY A 165 -2.84 -22.05 8.70
C GLY A 165 -3.88 -20.91 8.66
N PHE A 166 -3.49 -19.70 9.06
CA PHE A 166 -4.39 -18.54 8.97
C PHE A 166 -4.65 -18.15 7.52
N LEU A 167 -3.59 -18.07 6.70
CA LEU A 167 -3.70 -17.72 5.28
C LEU A 167 -4.53 -18.75 4.52
N ALA A 168 -4.31 -20.05 4.76
CA ALA A 168 -5.06 -21.13 4.12
C ALA A 168 -6.55 -21.10 4.47
N ARG A 169 -6.91 -20.77 5.71
CA ARG A 169 -8.32 -20.64 6.12
C ARG A 169 -8.98 -19.37 5.59
N SER A 170 -8.27 -18.25 5.63
CA SER A 170 -8.84 -16.95 5.25
C SER A 170 -8.91 -16.77 3.73
N VAL A 171 -8.02 -17.44 2.99
CA VAL A 171 -7.90 -17.36 1.54
C VAL A 171 -7.71 -18.77 0.97
N PRO A 172 -8.76 -19.61 0.93
CA PRO A 172 -8.65 -21.00 0.50
C PRO A 172 -8.21 -21.14 -0.97
N ASP A 173 -8.50 -20.15 -1.81
CA ASP A 173 -8.09 -20.06 -3.22
C ASP A 173 -6.74 -19.32 -3.40
N LEU A 174 -5.86 -19.29 -2.39
CA LEU A 174 -4.58 -18.58 -2.42
C LEU A 174 -3.72 -18.88 -3.67
N LYS A 175 -3.74 -20.12 -4.14
CA LYS A 175 -2.99 -20.55 -5.34
C LYS A 175 -3.61 -20.05 -6.65
N GLU A 176 -4.80 -19.48 -6.64
CA GLU A 176 -5.47 -18.85 -7.79
C GLU A 176 -5.28 -17.32 -7.80
N ARG A 177 -4.53 -16.77 -6.83
CA ARG A 177 -4.33 -15.33 -6.65
C ARG A 177 -2.88 -14.93 -6.83
N ASP A 178 -2.64 -13.77 -7.43
CA ASP A 178 -1.38 -13.08 -7.21
C ASP A 178 -1.39 -12.45 -5.82
N VAL A 179 -0.25 -12.46 -5.15
CA VAL A 179 -0.10 -12.00 -3.77
C VAL A 179 0.78 -10.75 -3.75
N PHE A 180 0.21 -9.63 -3.35
CA PHE A 180 0.90 -8.35 -3.20
C PHE A 180 1.12 -8.07 -1.71
N VAL A 181 2.38 -7.99 -1.27
CA VAL A 181 2.72 -7.81 0.16
C VAL A 181 3.50 -6.52 0.34
N CYS A 182 3.04 -5.66 1.24
CA CYS A 182 3.68 -4.37 1.49
C CYS A 182 3.60 -3.96 2.96
N GLY A 183 4.76 -3.75 3.60
CA GLY A 183 4.80 -3.43 5.03
C GLY A 183 6.20 -3.52 5.67
N PRO A 184 6.26 -3.57 7.01
CA PRO A 184 7.52 -3.72 7.75
C PRO A 184 8.27 -5.00 7.39
N ARG A 185 9.61 -4.96 7.38
CA ARG A 185 10.48 -6.08 6.97
C ARG A 185 10.14 -7.41 7.67
N GLU A 186 9.87 -7.38 8.98
CA GLU A 186 9.53 -8.58 9.75
C GLU A 186 8.22 -9.22 9.27
N MET A 187 7.17 -8.41 9.09
CA MET A 187 5.87 -8.87 8.62
C MET A 187 5.98 -9.43 7.19
N VAL A 188 6.70 -8.74 6.30
CA VAL A 188 6.92 -9.23 4.93
C VAL A 188 7.66 -10.57 4.97
N GLY A 189 8.67 -10.70 5.83
CA GLY A 189 9.40 -11.96 6.03
C GLY A 189 8.51 -13.11 6.49
N GLU A 190 7.65 -12.87 7.48
CA GLU A 190 6.66 -13.84 7.98
C GLU A 190 5.72 -14.30 6.86
N VAL A 191 5.13 -13.35 6.13
CA VAL A 191 4.21 -13.66 5.02
C VAL A 191 4.93 -14.47 3.93
N LEU A 192 6.13 -14.08 3.52
CA LEU A 192 6.89 -14.82 2.51
C LEU A 192 7.23 -16.24 2.97
N GLY A 193 7.57 -16.43 4.25
CA GLY A 193 7.76 -17.75 4.87
C GLY A 193 6.48 -18.59 4.80
N SER A 194 5.33 -18.00 5.15
CA SER A 194 4.03 -18.67 5.12
C SER A 194 3.61 -19.06 3.71
N LEU A 195 3.76 -18.16 2.72
CA LEU A 195 3.47 -18.44 1.31
C LEU A 195 4.34 -19.59 0.79
N ARG A 196 5.62 -19.63 1.16
CA ARG A 196 6.53 -20.74 0.81
C ARG A 196 6.08 -22.07 1.41
N ALA A 197 5.71 -22.08 2.70
CA ALA A 197 5.19 -23.28 3.36
C ALA A 197 3.91 -23.81 2.69
N LEU A 198 3.05 -22.91 2.21
CA LEU A 198 1.84 -23.24 1.44
C LEU A 198 2.10 -23.58 -0.03
N ARG A 199 3.38 -23.62 -0.46
CA ARG A 199 3.81 -23.90 -1.84
C ARG A 199 3.16 -22.96 -2.86
N VAL A 200 3.06 -21.68 -2.51
CA VAL A 200 2.67 -20.63 -3.44
C VAL A 200 3.81 -20.41 -4.46
N PRO A 201 3.54 -20.47 -5.77
CA PRO A 201 4.54 -20.21 -6.80
C PRO A 201 5.21 -18.85 -6.63
N PRO A 202 6.56 -18.74 -6.63
CA PRO A 202 7.24 -17.46 -6.43
C PRO A 202 6.83 -16.38 -7.44
N ALA A 203 6.48 -16.81 -8.66
CA ALA A 203 6.12 -15.92 -9.75
C ALA A 203 4.77 -15.19 -9.55
N GLN A 204 3.93 -15.65 -8.61
CA GLN A 204 2.68 -14.98 -8.23
C GLN A 204 2.87 -14.02 -7.05
N VAL A 205 4.06 -13.97 -6.45
CA VAL A 205 4.33 -13.18 -5.25
C VAL A 205 5.08 -11.91 -5.63
N HIS A 206 4.50 -10.78 -5.25
CA HIS A 206 5.05 -9.46 -5.43
C HIS A 206 5.20 -8.83 -4.04
N CYS A 207 6.38 -8.31 -3.71
CA CYS A 207 6.58 -7.70 -2.41
C CYS A 207 7.41 -6.43 -2.48
N GLU A 208 7.07 -5.49 -1.62
CA GLU A 208 7.83 -4.27 -1.35
C GLU A 208 8.05 -4.15 0.16
N ARG A 209 9.28 -3.79 0.55
CA ARG A 209 9.68 -3.67 1.96
C ARG A 209 9.96 -2.21 2.26
N PHE A 210 9.34 -1.66 3.29
CA PHE A 210 9.77 -0.38 3.83
C PHE A 210 10.93 -0.60 4.79
N ALA A 211 12.07 0.02 4.49
CA ALA A 211 13.00 0.40 5.52
C ALA A 211 12.47 1.69 6.14
N PHE A 212 12.17 1.68 7.44
CA PHE A 212 12.13 2.96 8.15
C PHE A 212 13.56 3.49 8.05
N LEU A 213 13.76 4.56 7.28
CA LEU A 213 14.95 5.37 7.40
C LEU A 213 14.82 6.03 8.77
N THR A 214 15.37 5.36 9.78
CA THR A 214 15.70 5.95 11.07
C THR A 214 16.77 6.99 10.88
#